data_AF-A0A2M7RTX2-F1
#
_entry.id   AF-A0A2M7RTX2-F1
#
_cell.length_a   1.000
_cell.length_b   1.000
_cell.length_c   1.000
_cell.angle_alpha   90.00
_cell.angle_beta   90.00
_cell.angle_gamma   90.00
#
_symmetry.space_group_name_H-M   'P 1'
#
loop_
_entity.id
_entity.type
_entity.pdbx_description
1 polymer ?
#
loop_
_entity_poly.entity_id
_entity_poly.type
_entity_poly.pdbx_seq_one_letter_code
_entity_poly.pdbx_strand_id
1 'polypeptide(L)'
;MINKTQHQLQLVINELLELSYNEQDVNVVLKKSLVIILNLSNSLSFSNKGLIFIVNENSKLELVAKQNISKKIFESCQLVGIGNCYCDCGKAALTKEAQFASYLDYTEEENERMVCKENHCSIPILYKENVYGVLMLFFERNSQKSESKIQLFTTLANTLGLILYKKKLEKYTSYIKTSLDIRIGNEYFIEIAKFLSKELGMKHCLIGQFEHKKDDNFVKTIVFSSNQKINKNITYNLLNTPCDLLLADDISFYPNNIQQLFPLDEYLKKLNIESYFGLVLRNRDFTPLGILVFMHDAPINNFKEKKEIIDVFLPRLVSEIERRSKEDELIAEKKKYKNLFNTFQDVFLRTSINENYESIIEEISPSIYDFSGYKPKELIGKSTSIFYYDIEQREDLFKKLMKAKKVIDYPITLIKKNGKLIHTLANVQLFFDEDDNPYEIVAVLRDVTEKRKEELRKDISYTIAKKAQRRLA
;
A
#
# COMPACT_ATOMS: atom_id res chain seq x y z
N MET A 1 39.20 8.68 37.05
CA MET A 1 38.79 7.31 36.62
C MET A 1 37.49 7.32 35.81
N ILE A 2 36.45 8.06 36.22
CA ILE A 2 35.13 8.13 35.53
C ILE A 2 35.23 8.47 34.03
N ASN A 3 36.01 9.50 33.64
CA ASN A 3 36.18 9.87 32.22
C ASN A 3 36.86 8.78 31.36
N LYS A 4 37.71 7.93 31.95
CA LYS A 4 38.42 6.86 31.22
C LYS A 4 37.48 5.69 30.90
N THR A 5 36.62 5.33 31.86
CA THR A 5 35.63 4.25 31.69
C THR A 5 34.51 4.65 30.72
N GLN A 6 34.07 5.92 30.75
CA GLN A 6 33.08 6.43 29.78
C GLN A 6 33.64 6.46 28.35
N HIS A 7 34.90 6.88 28.17
CA HIS A 7 35.55 6.85 26.86
C HIS A 7 35.69 5.41 26.32
N GLN A 8 36.07 4.45 27.17
CA GLN A 8 36.14 3.04 26.78
C GLN A 8 34.78 2.45 26.42
N LEU A 9 33.71 2.80 27.16
CA LEU A 9 32.34 2.41 26.82
C LEU A 9 31.95 2.89 25.43
N GLN A 10 32.23 4.16 25.11
CA GLN A 10 31.88 4.74 23.81
C GLN A 10 32.60 4.03 22.65
N LEU A 11 33.88 3.69 22.82
CA LEU A 11 34.64 2.92 21.83
C LEU A 11 34.00 1.56 21.57
N VAL A 12 33.63 0.84 22.64
CA VAL A 12 32.97 -0.47 22.51
C VAL A 12 31.61 -0.35 21.83
N ILE A 13 30.81 0.66 22.18
CA ILE A 13 29.52 0.90 21.51
C ILE A 13 29.72 1.10 20.01
N ASN A 14 30.69 1.94 19.62
CA ASN A 14 30.98 2.19 18.20
C ASN A 14 31.43 0.91 17.48
N GLU A 15 32.31 0.11 18.11
CA GLU A 15 32.78 -1.16 17.55
C GLU A 15 31.63 -2.16 17.35
N LEU A 16 30.70 -2.24 18.31
CA LEU A 16 29.49 -3.07 18.19
C LEU A 16 28.59 -2.60 17.03
N LEU A 17 28.41 -1.29 16.88
CA LEU A 17 27.60 -0.71 15.80
C LEU A 17 28.24 -0.92 14.42
N GLU A 18 29.55 -0.71 14.29
CA GLU A 18 30.30 -0.98 13.05
C GLU A 18 30.26 -2.46 12.67
N LEU A 19 30.44 -3.36 13.65
CA LEU A 19 30.30 -4.79 13.45
C LEU A 19 28.90 -5.14 12.91
N SER A 20 27.84 -4.55 13.47
CA SER A 20 26.47 -4.79 13.02
C SER A 20 26.20 -4.33 11.59
N TYR A 21 26.93 -3.32 11.12
CA TYR A 21 26.81 -2.81 9.76
C TYR A 21 27.52 -3.71 8.74
N ASN A 22 28.71 -4.21 9.10
CA ASN A 22 29.57 -4.98 8.19
C ASN A 22 29.21 -6.48 8.11
N GLU A 23 28.50 -7.02 9.10
CA GLU A 23 28.15 -8.43 9.17
C GLU A 23 26.63 -8.64 9.01
N GLN A 24 26.24 -9.55 8.12
CA GLN A 24 24.81 -9.82 7.87
C GLN A 24 24.25 -10.87 8.83
N ASP A 25 25.03 -11.88 9.21
CA ASP A 25 24.58 -12.95 10.09
C ASP A 25 24.53 -12.47 11.55
N VAL A 26 23.32 -12.39 12.10
CA VAL A 26 23.04 -12.00 13.49
C VAL A 26 23.81 -12.87 14.48
N ASN A 27 23.92 -14.17 14.23
CA ASN A 27 24.63 -15.08 15.14
C ASN A 27 26.14 -14.77 15.15
N VAL A 28 26.70 -14.39 13.99
CA VAL A 28 28.11 -13.98 13.90
C VAL A 28 28.32 -12.63 14.59
N VAL A 29 27.40 -11.67 14.41
CA VAL A 29 27.40 -10.38 15.13
C VAL A 29 27.40 -10.61 16.64
N LEU A 30 26.49 -11.43 17.17
CA LEU A 30 26.39 -11.66 18.61
C LEU A 30 27.62 -12.38 19.18
N LYS A 31 28.18 -13.36 18.45
CA LYS A 31 29.42 -14.05 18.86
C LYS A 31 30.60 -13.08 18.95
N LYS A 32 30.84 -12.28 17.92
CA LYS A 32 31.90 -11.27 17.90
C LYS A 32 31.65 -10.18 18.95
N SER A 33 30.39 -9.76 19.13
CA SER A 33 29.99 -8.79 20.16
C SER A 33 30.30 -9.27 21.58
N LEU A 34 30.05 -10.54 21.88
CA LEU A 34 30.40 -11.12 23.17
C LEU A 34 31.89 -11.03 23.46
N VAL A 35 32.74 -11.29 22.45
CA VAL A 35 34.20 -11.16 22.58
C VAL A 35 34.60 -9.71 22.87
N ILE A 36 34.03 -8.74 22.14
CA ILE A 36 34.29 -7.30 22.35
C ILE A 36 33.89 -6.89 23.79
N ILE A 37 32.71 -7.29 24.25
CA ILE A 37 32.20 -6.97 25.59
C ILE A 37 33.09 -7.57 26.68
N LEU A 38 33.56 -8.81 26.50
CA LEU A 38 34.44 -9.48 27.46
C LEU A 38 35.87 -8.89 27.48
N ASN A 39 36.35 -8.36 26.36
CA ASN A 39 37.63 -7.65 26.34
C ASN A 39 37.60 -6.37 27.21
N LEU A 40 36.46 -5.67 27.26
CA LEU A 40 36.25 -4.57 28.21
C LEU A 40 36.21 -5.09 29.66
N SER A 41 35.59 -6.24 29.88
CA SER A 41 35.36 -6.82 31.21
C SER A 41 36.67 -7.23 31.92
N ASN A 42 37.72 -7.58 31.17
CA ASN A 42 39.06 -7.88 31.69
C ASN A 42 39.66 -6.72 32.52
N SER A 43 39.24 -5.47 32.27
CA SER A 43 39.69 -4.30 33.04
C SER A 43 38.85 -4.03 34.30
N LEU A 44 37.84 -4.85 34.59
CA LEU A 44 36.77 -4.56 35.56
C LEU A 44 36.47 -5.72 36.56
N SER A 45 37.39 -6.67 36.76
CA SER A 45 37.23 -7.82 37.69
C SER A 45 36.13 -8.82 37.29
N PHE A 46 35.71 -8.81 36.02
CA PHE A 46 34.91 -9.88 35.45
C PHE A 46 35.83 -10.98 34.94
N SER A 47 35.38 -12.22 35.05
CA SER A 47 36.04 -13.31 34.35
C SER A 47 35.81 -13.15 32.85
N ASN A 48 36.75 -13.61 32.02
CA ASN A 48 36.61 -13.61 30.57
C ASN A 48 35.62 -14.70 30.09
N LYS A 49 34.47 -14.85 30.75
CA LYS A 49 33.44 -15.84 30.44
C LYS A 49 32.08 -15.16 30.28
N GLY A 50 31.31 -15.59 29.29
CA GLY A 50 29.96 -15.07 29.10
C GLY A 50 29.13 -15.87 28.12
N LEU A 51 27.83 -15.59 28.14
CA LEU A 51 26.81 -16.20 27.29
C LEU A 51 25.86 -15.10 26.76
N ILE A 52 25.36 -15.26 25.54
CA ILE A 52 24.25 -14.48 25.02
C ILE A 52 23.12 -15.43 24.62
N PHE A 53 21.95 -15.16 25.18
CA PHE A 53 20.71 -15.80 24.84
C PHE A 53 19.85 -14.83 24.03
N ILE A 54 19.07 -15.33 23.08
CA ILE A 54 18.03 -14.57 22.37
C ILE A 54 16.66 -15.19 22.63
N VAL A 55 15.62 -14.36 22.64
CA VAL A 55 14.25 -14.85 22.70
C VAL A 55 13.88 -15.44 21.33
N ASN A 56 13.48 -16.71 21.30
CA ASN A 56 13.02 -17.38 20.10
C ASN A 56 11.49 -17.27 19.91
N GLU A 57 10.99 -17.81 18.81
CA GLU A 57 9.57 -17.76 18.41
C GLU A 57 8.61 -18.37 19.45
N ASN A 58 9.11 -19.29 20.30
CA ASN A 58 8.35 -19.94 21.36
C ASN A 58 8.45 -19.21 22.72
N SER A 59 8.93 -17.96 22.73
CA SER A 59 9.15 -17.17 23.95
C SER A 59 10.11 -17.86 24.95
N LYS A 60 11.10 -18.58 24.44
CA LYS A 60 12.18 -19.18 25.22
C LYS A 60 13.52 -18.53 24.89
N LEU A 61 14.44 -18.55 25.85
CA LEU A 61 15.80 -18.07 25.68
C LEU A 61 16.66 -19.18 25.05
N GLU A 62 17.17 -18.94 23.86
CA GLU A 62 18.05 -19.83 23.12
C GLU A 62 19.49 -19.31 23.14
N LEU A 63 20.43 -20.18 23.48
CA LEU A 63 21.85 -19.82 23.56
C LEU A 63 22.46 -19.68 22.16
N VAL A 64 22.96 -18.48 21.81
CA VAL A 64 23.52 -18.20 20.47
C VAL A 64 24.99 -17.79 20.45
N ALA A 65 25.50 -17.27 21.57
CA ALA A 65 26.92 -17.00 21.74
C ALA A 65 27.44 -17.45 23.10
N LYS A 66 28.67 -17.97 23.14
CA LYS A 66 29.35 -18.38 24.36
C LYS A 66 30.84 -18.14 24.23
N GLN A 67 31.51 -17.84 25.34
CA GLN A 67 32.96 -17.66 25.40
C GLN A 67 33.51 -18.22 26.72
N ASN A 68 34.51 -19.09 26.65
CA ASN A 68 35.23 -19.67 27.80
C ASN A 68 34.34 -20.36 28.87
N ILE A 69 33.26 -21.02 28.43
CA ILE A 69 32.29 -21.72 29.30
C ILE A 69 32.52 -23.23 29.29
N SER A 70 32.35 -23.88 30.45
CA SER A 70 32.51 -25.33 30.61
C SER A 70 31.41 -26.12 29.87
N LYS A 71 31.74 -27.37 29.49
CA LYS A 71 30.81 -28.27 28.77
C LYS A 71 29.51 -28.52 29.56
N LYS A 72 29.61 -28.61 30.90
CA LYS A 72 28.47 -28.86 31.80
C LYS A 72 27.43 -27.73 31.78
N ILE A 73 27.87 -26.47 31.79
CA ILE A 73 26.97 -25.30 31.70
C ILE A 73 26.33 -25.22 30.31
N PHE A 74 27.08 -25.59 29.27
CA PHE A 74 26.55 -25.60 27.91
C PHE A 74 25.42 -26.63 27.71
N GLU A 75 25.59 -27.86 28.18
CA GLU A 75 24.60 -28.94 27.98
C GLU A 75 23.28 -28.70 28.72
N SER A 76 23.32 -27.89 29.78
CA SER A 76 22.19 -27.65 30.68
C SER A 76 21.50 -26.30 30.45
N CYS A 77 22.08 -25.42 29.63
CA CYS A 77 21.56 -24.07 29.36
C CYS A 77 21.38 -23.78 27.86
N GLN A 78 21.06 -24.78 27.02
CA GLN A 78 20.83 -24.53 25.59
C GLN A 78 19.50 -23.79 25.33
N LEU A 79 18.46 -24.13 26.11
CA LEU A 79 17.13 -23.57 25.98
C LEU A 79 16.54 -23.32 27.37
N VAL A 80 16.22 -22.08 27.70
CA VAL A 80 15.75 -21.65 29.02
C VAL A 80 14.34 -21.08 28.90
N GLY A 81 13.43 -21.54 29.77
CA GLY A 81 12.07 -20.99 29.84
C GLY A 81 12.05 -19.63 30.56
N ILE A 82 11.30 -18.67 30.02
CA ILE A 82 10.99 -17.42 30.71
C ILE A 82 9.83 -17.69 31.69
N GLY A 83 10.00 -17.35 32.97
CA GLY A 83 8.98 -17.54 34.02
C GLY A 83 8.75 -18.97 34.54
N ASN A 84 9.23 -20.01 33.83
CA ASN A 84 9.04 -21.42 34.21
C ASN A 84 10.34 -22.12 34.66
N CYS A 85 11.43 -21.38 34.80
CA CYS A 85 12.75 -21.90 35.15
C CYS A 85 13.30 -21.14 36.37
N TYR A 86 13.89 -21.86 37.33
CA TYR A 86 14.60 -21.29 38.49
C TYR A 86 15.97 -20.66 38.12
N CYS A 87 16.15 -20.25 36.87
CA CYS A 87 17.39 -19.67 36.36
C CYS A 87 17.29 -18.14 36.31
N ASP A 88 18.35 -17.46 36.75
CA ASP A 88 18.44 -16.00 36.75
C ASP A 88 18.29 -15.39 35.35
N CYS A 89 18.62 -16.12 34.28
CA CYS A 89 18.36 -15.68 32.90
C CYS A 89 16.86 -15.54 32.62
N GLY A 90 16.06 -16.55 32.98
CA GLY A 90 14.61 -16.53 32.79
C GLY A 90 13.95 -15.44 33.63
N LYS A 91 14.44 -15.22 34.86
CA LYS A 91 13.98 -14.15 35.74
C LYS A 91 14.36 -12.76 35.23
N ALA A 92 15.58 -12.57 34.72
CA ALA A 92 16.02 -11.31 34.12
C ALA A 92 15.17 -10.92 32.92
N ALA A 93 14.87 -11.88 32.03
CA ALA A 93 13.99 -11.65 30.89
C ALA A 93 12.55 -11.32 31.31
N LEU A 94 12.03 -11.98 32.35
CA LEU A 94 10.67 -11.74 32.84
C LEU A 94 10.52 -10.38 33.53
N THR A 95 11.45 -10.04 34.43
CA THR A 95 11.42 -8.82 35.25
C THR A 95 11.90 -7.59 34.49
N LYS A 96 12.63 -7.77 33.39
CA LYS A 96 13.36 -6.71 32.66
C LYS A 96 14.40 -5.98 33.52
N GLU A 97 14.86 -6.65 34.59
CA GLU A 97 15.87 -6.14 35.50
C GLU A 97 17.06 -7.09 35.58
N ALA A 98 18.26 -6.55 35.78
CA ALA A 98 19.47 -7.34 35.93
C ALA A 98 19.40 -8.20 37.20
N GLN A 99 19.64 -9.50 37.06
CA GLN A 99 19.69 -10.46 38.16
C GLN A 99 21.14 -10.77 38.51
N PHE A 100 21.41 -10.99 39.79
CA PHE A 100 22.74 -11.26 40.31
C PHE A 100 22.68 -12.48 41.22
N ALA A 101 23.61 -13.39 40.99
CA ALA A 101 23.74 -14.61 41.77
C ALA A 101 25.18 -14.71 42.29
N SER A 102 25.34 -14.62 43.61
CA SER A 102 26.56 -15.07 44.29
C SER A 102 26.34 -16.48 44.80
N TYR A 103 27.35 -17.35 44.68
CA TYR A 103 27.33 -18.70 45.23
C TYR A 103 27.04 -18.74 46.75
N LEU A 104 27.33 -17.63 47.46
CA LEU A 104 27.11 -17.47 48.90
C LEU A 104 25.68 -17.05 49.28
N ASP A 105 24.85 -16.65 48.31
CA ASP A 105 23.52 -16.10 48.57
C ASP A 105 22.42 -17.18 48.65
N TYR A 106 22.76 -18.45 48.39
CA TYR A 106 21.82 -19.57 48.32
C TYR A 106 22.00 -20.55 49.47
N THR A 107 20.89 -21.13 49.93
CA THR A 107 20.88 -22.25 50.89
C THR A 107 21.52 -23.51 50.31
N GLU A 108 21.92 -24.48 51.13
CA GLU A 108 22.51 -25.74 50.66
C GLU A 108 21.56 -26.51 49.70
N GLU A 109 20.25 -26.52 49.97
CA GLU A 109 19.23 -27.14 49.10
C GLU A 109 19.09 -26.43 47.74
N GLU A 110 19.18 -25.10 47.70
CA GLU A 110 19.14 -24.33 46.45
C GLU A 110 20.41 -24.53 45.63
N ASN A 111 21.56 -24.63 46.31
CA ASN A 111 22.86 -24.90 45.69
C ASN A 111 22.96 -26.30 45.07
N GLU A 112 22.22 -27.29 45.57
CA GLU A 112 22.13 -28.62 44.94
C GLU A 112 21.29 -28.62 43.66
N ARG A 113 20.26 -27.77 43.58
CA ARG A 113 19.39 -27.62 42.41
C ARG A 113 19.98 -26.69 41.34
N MET A 114 20.94 -25.84 41.69
CA MET A 114 21.59 -24.94 40.75
C MET A 114 22.56 -25.67 39.81
N VAL A 115 22.27 -25.52 38.52
CA VAL A 115 23.13 -25.95 37.42
C VAL A 115 24.43 -25.16 37.36
N CYS A 116 24.38 -23.87 37.68
CA CYS A 116 25.51 -22.95 37.61
C CYS A 116 25.95 -22.53 39.02
N LYS A 117 27.16 -22.94 39.42
CA LYS A 117 27.76 -22.63 40.74
C LYS A 117 28.79 -21.50 40.66
N GLU A 118 28.80 -20.76 39.55
CA GLU A 118 29.68 -19.62 39.35
C GLU A 118 28.91 -18.32 39.58
N ASN A 119 29.59 -17.37 40.19
CA ASN A 119 29.15 -16.00 40.38
C ASN A 119 28.85 -15.34 39.03
N HIS A 120 27.59 -14.94 38.80
CA HIS A 120 27.16 -14.41 37.51
C HIS A 120 26.07 -13.36 37.59
N CYS A 121 26.02 -12.51 36.55
CA CYS A 121 25.04 -11.46 36.37
C CYS A 121 24.33 -11.67 35.05
N SER A 122 23.00 -11.74 35.11
CA SER A 122 22.10 -11.93 33.97
C SER A 122 21.42 -10.60 33.66
N ILE A 123 21.81 -9.99 32.56
CA ILE A 123 21.39 -8.65 32.14
C ILE A 123 20.44 -8.80 30.95
N PRO A 124 19.19 -8.32 31.04
CA PRO A 124 18.28 -8.38 29.91
C PRO A 124 18.77 -7.49 28.77
N ILE A 125 18.69 -8.00 27.55
CA ILE A 125 18.97 -7.26 26.32
C ILE A 125 17.66 -6.60 25.91
N LEU A 126 17.55 -5.29 26.16
CA LEU A 126 16.32 -4.53 25.94
C LEU A 126 16.48 -3.55 24.78
N TYR A 127 15.39 -3.33 24.06
CA TYR A 127 15.24 -2.17 23.22
C TYR A 127 13.79 -1.69 23.26
N LYS A 128 13.60 -0.42 23.61
CA LYS A 128 12.31 0.13 24.06
C LYS A 128 11.74 -0.73 25.21
N GLU A 129 10.53 -1.25 25.06
CA GLU A 129 9.85 -2.08 26.08
C GLU A 129 10.03 -3.59 25.84
N ASN A 130 10.73 -3.99 24.78
CA ASN A 130 10.84 -5.39 24.35
C ASN A 130 12.13 -6.04 24.85
N VAL A 131 12.03 -7.32 25.17
CA VAL A 131 13.15 -8.18 25.58
C VAL A 131 13.59 -8.98 24.37
N TYR A 132 14.81 -8.77 23.91
CA TYR A 132 15.39 -9.51 22.78
C TYR A 132 16.25 -10.68 23.22
N GLY A 133 16.67 -10.72 24.48
CA GLY A 133 17.57 -11.74 24.99
C GLY A 133 18.11 -11.44 26.38
N VAL A 134 19.16 -12.17 26.75
CA VAL A 134 19.88 -11.99 28.02
C VAL A 134 21.37 -12.14 27.77
N LEU A 135 22.14 -11.17 28.26
CA LEU A 135 23.60 -11.23 28.35
C LEU A 135 23.98 -11.71 29.75
N MET A 136 24.67 -12.84 29.84
CA MET A 136 25.15 -13.39 31.10
C MET A 136 26.66 -13.25 31.19
N LEU A 137 27.14 -12.60 32.26
CA LEU A 137 28.56 -12.34 32.51
C LEU A 137 28.96 -12.91 33.87
N PHE A 138 30.17 -13.45 33.96
CA PHE A 138 30.67 -14.12 35.17
C PHE A 138 31.72 -13.27 35.87
N PHE A 139 31.73 -13.27 37.21
CA PHE A 139 32.63 -12.46 38.01
C PHE A 139 33.42 -13.28 39.03
N GLU A 140 34.56 -12.73 39.46
CA GLU A 140 35.43 -13.41 40.43
C GLU A 140 34.79 -13.49 41.82
N ARG A 141 35.11 -14.55 42.58
CA ARG A 141 34.51 -14.86 43.90
C ARG A 141 34.59 -13.72 44.92
N ASN A 142 35.60 -12.87 44.83
CA ASN A 142 35.85 -11.79 45.78
C ASN A 142 35.34 -10.41 45.31
N SER A 143 34.68 -10.34 44.14
CA SER A 143 34.19 -9.07 43.61
C SER A 143 32.84 -8.69 44.21
N GLN A 144 32.75 -7.49 44.79
CA GLN A 144 31.51 -6.94 45.32
C GLN A 144 30.58 -6.46 44.19
N LYS A 145 29.27 -6.57 44.42
CA LYS A 145 28.24 -5.97 43.55
C LYS A 145 28.53 -4.48 43.39
N SER A 146 28.63 -4.02 42.15
CA SER A 146 28.91 -2.62 41.82
C SER A 146 27.85 -2.10 40.84
N GLU A 147 27.02 -1.17 41.30
CA GLU A 147 25.94 -0.59 40.50
C GLU A 147 26.45 0.09 39.23
N SER A 148 27.59 0.78 39.31
CA SER A 148 28.21 1.43 38.14
C SER A 148 28.66 0.42 37.07
N LYS A 149 29.15 -0.76 37.48
CA LYS A 149 29.48 -1.84 36.54
C LYS A 149 28.22 -2.45 35.92
N ILE A 150 27.16 -2.64 36.71
CA ILE A 150 25.88 -3.15 36.21
C ILE A 150 25.30 -2.19 35.16
N GLN A 151 25.32 -0.89 35.44
CA GLN A 151 24.83 0.12 34.51
C GLN A 151 25.64 0.13 33.20
N LEU A 152 26.96 -0.04 33.28
CA LEU A 152 27.84 -0.16 32.11
C LEU A 152 27.40 -1.30 31.18
N PHE A 153 27.27 -2.51 31.71
CA PHE A 153 26.89 -3.68 30.91
C PHE A 153 25.41 -3.66 30.52
N THR A 154 24.55 -3.00 31.28
CA THR A 154 23.16 -2.73 30.88
C THR A 154 23.12 -1.84 29.63
N THR A 155 23.96 -0.80 29.57
CA THR A 155 24.08 0.02 28.35
C THR A 155 24.55 -0.81 27.16
N LEU A 156 25.56 -1.68 27.33
CA LEU A 156 26.03 -2.57 26.26
C LEU A 156 24.96 -3.57 25.82
N ALA A 157 24.24 -4.18 26.77
CA ALA A 157 23.13 -5.07 26.49
C ALA A 157 22.01 -4.34 25.72
N ASN A 158 21.69 -3.09 26.08
CA ASN A 158 20.69 -2.31 25.36
C ASN A 158 21.15 -1.93 23.94
N THR A 159 22.45 -1.68 23.74
CA THR A 159 23.03 -1.50 22.39
C THR A 159 22.87 -2.77 21.55
N LEU A 160 23.09 -3.96 22.14
CA LEU A 160 22.78 -5.23 21.45
C LEU A 160 21.29 -5.35 21.13
N GLY A 161 20.41 -4.88 22.01
CA GLY A 161 18.96 -4.83 21.76
C GLY A 161 18.62 -3.99 20.52
N LEU A 162 19.20 -2.80 20.40
CA LEU A 162 19.07 -1.95 19.21
C LEU A 162 19.59 -2.65 17.95
N ILE A 163 20.74 -3.32 18.03
CA ILE A 163 21.32 -4.06 16.89
C ILE A 163 20.40 -5.21 16.45
N LEU A 164 19.89 -6.00 17.40
CA LEU A 164 18.96 -7.10 17.11
C LEU A 164 17.66 -6.59 16.50
N TYR A 165 17.13 -5.49 17.03
CA TYR A 165 15.98 -4.81 16.45
C TYR A 165 16.22 -4.38 15.01
N LYS A 166 17.34 -3.70 14.74
CA LYS A 166 17.70 -3.25 13.38
C LYS A 166 17.83 -4.43 12.42
N LYS A 167 18.50 -5.51 12.84
CA LYS A 167 18.64 -6.74 12.04
C LYS A 167 17.30 -7.40 11.74
N LYS A 168 16.35 -7.37 12.68
CA LYS A 168 14.97 -7.83 12.46
C LYS A 168 14.29 -7.02 11.35
N LEU A 169 14.42 -5.69 11.35
CA LEU A 169 13.84 -4.84 10.30
C LEU A 169 14.52 -5.03 8.92
N GLU A 170 15.84 -5.24 8.89
CA GLU A 170 16.59 -5.54 7.67
C GLU A 170 16.08 -6.83 6.99
N LYS A 171 15.73 -7.85 7.77
CA LYS A 171 15.12 -9.09 7.26
C LYS A 171 13.81 -8.83 6.51
N TYR A 172 12.92 -8.00 7.06
CA TYR A 172 11.66 -7.64 6.39
C TYR A 172 11.90 -6.82 5.12
N THR A 173 12.85 -5.88 5.16
CA THR A 173 13.23 -5.10 3.99
C THR A 173 13.78 -6.00 2.87
N SER A 174 14.58 -7.01 3.21
CA SER A 174 15.07 -8.00 2.23
C SER A 174 13.94 -8.87 1.67
N TYR A 175 12.98 -9.25 2.49
CA TYR A 175 11.79 -9.98 2.03
C TYR A 175 10.96 -9.18 1.01
N ILE A 176 10.78 -7.87 1.22
CA ILE A 176 10.12 -7.00 0.24
C ILE A 176 10.83 -7.09 -1.11
N LYS A 177 12.14 -6.85 -1.12
CA LYS A 177 12.94 -6.82 -2.35
C LYS A 177 12.96 -8.15 -3.11
N THR A 178 13.05 -9.26 -2.38
CA THR A 178 13.24 -10.59 -2.98
C THR A 178 11.94 -11.28 -3.35
N SER A 179 10.85 -11.02 -2.61
CA SER A 179 9.61 -11.81 -2.71
C SER A 179 8.39 -10.99 -3.13
N LEU A 180 8.37 -9.68 -2.89
CA LEU A 180 7.22 -8.81 -3.15
C LEU A 180 7.44 -7.84 -4.30
N ASP A 181 8.65 -7.29 -4.49
CA ASP A 181 8.92 -6.29 -5.54
C ASP A 181 8.80 -6.88 -6.96
N ILE A 182 8.95 -8.20 -7.10
CA ILE A 182 8.72 -8.90 -8.37
C ILE A 182 7.22 -9.07 -8.71
N ARG A 183 6.32 -8.71 -7.79
CA ARG A 183 4.86 -8.90 -7.92
C ARG A 183 4.14 -7.56 -8.10
N ILE A 184 3.05 -7.59 -8.85
CA ILE A 184 2.22 -6.42 -9.15
C ILE A 184 0.74 -6.82 -9.07
N GLY A 185 -0.13 -5.87 -8.74
CA GLY A 185 -1.58 -6.06 -8.72
C GLY A 185 -2.03 -7.08 -7.68
N ASN A 186 -3.01 -7.91 -8.04
CA ASN A 186 -3.67 -8.83 -7.10
C ASN A 186 -2.70 -9.82 -6.44
N GLU A 187 -1.67 -10.28 -7.15
CA GLU A 187 -0.69 -11.22 -6.60
C GLU A 187 0.10 -10.60 -5.44
N TYR A 188 0.52 -9.34 -5.58
CA TYR A 188 1.18 -8.60 -4.52
C TYR A 188 0.29 -8.50 -3.27
N PHE A 189 -0.99 -8.10 -3.45
CA PHE A 189 -1.93 -7.95 -2.33
C PHE A 189 -2.23 -9.27 -1.60
N ILE A 190 -2.30 -10.39 -2.33
CA ILE A 190 -2.51 -11.70 -1.75
C ILE A 190 -1.32 -12.11 -0.87
N GLU A 191 -0.10 -11.95 -1.40
CA GLU A 191 1.11 -12.36 -0.70
C GLU A 191 1.38 -11.49 0.53
N ILE A 192 1.26 -10.16 0.43
CA ILE A 192 1.47 -9.28 1.58
C ILE A 192 0.42 -9.50 2.68
N ALA A 193 -0.84 -9.76 2.32
CA ALA A 193 -1.89 -10.03 3.30
C ALA A 193 -1.63 -11.33 4.06
N LYS A 194 -1.20 -12.40 3.37
CA LYS A 194 -0.82 -13.68 4.00
C LYS A 194 0.42 -13.53 4.88
N PHE A 195 1.45 -12.86 4.35
CA PHE A 195 2.68 -12.61 5.08
C PHE A 195 2.42 -11.84 6.39
N LEU A 196 1.77 -10.68 6.31
CA LEU A 196 1.50 -9.86 7.49
C LEU A 196 0.56 -10.55 8.47
N SER A 197 -0.50 -11.24 8.01
CA SER A 197 -1.38 -11.98 8.93
C SER A 197 -0.61 -13.07 9.68
N LYS A 198 0.28 -13.80 9.01
CA LYS A 198 1.11 -14.82 9.65
C LYS A 198 2.10 -14.20 10.64
N GLU A 199 2.87 -13.20 10.18
CA GLU A 199 3.94 -12.56 10.97
C GLU A 199 3.39 -11.86 12.21
N LEU A 200 2.22 -11.24 12.10
CA LEU A 200 1.57 -10.56 13.21
C LEU A 200 0.75 -11.52 14.09
N GLY A 201 0.62 -12.80 13.72
CA GLY A 201 -0.22 -13.77 14.43
C GLY A 201 -1.70 -13.40 14.40
N MET A 202 -2.17 -12.80 13.29
CA MET A 202 -3.56 -12.36 13.09
C MET A 202 -4.31 -13.36 12.21
N LYS A 203 -5.52 -13.77 12.61
CA LYS A 203 -6.32 -14.74 11.85
C LYS A 203 -6.84 -14.18 10.54
N HIS A 204 -7.21 -12.91 10.54
CA HIS A 204 -7.79 -12.25 9.38
C HIS A 204 -6.96 -11.05 8.98
N CYS A 205 -6.82 -10.84 7.67
CA CYS A 205 -6.25 -9.63 7.08
C CYS A 205 -7.09 -9.19 5.88
N LEU A 206 -7.45 -7.93 5.85
CA LEU A 206 -8.27 -7.30 4.82
C LEU A 206 -7.50 -6.10 4.27
N ILE A 207 -7.38 -6.06 2.96
CA ILE A 207 -6.88 -4.89 2.22
C ILE A 207 -8.05 -4.39 1.39
N GLY A 208 -8.47 -3.15 1.63
CA GLY A 208 -9.60 -2.53 0.97
C GLY A 208 -9.24 -1.21 0.32
N GLN A 209 -9.98 -0.87 -0.72
CA GLN A 209 -9.89 0.42 -1.42
C GLN A 209 -11.20 1.18 -1.20
N PHE A 210 -11.11 2.49 -0.97
CA PHE A 210 -12.31 3.33 -0.92
C PHE A 210 -12.94 3.42 -2.32
N GLU A 211 -14.28 3.34 -2.40
CA GLU A 211 -14.98 3.66 -3.63
C GLU A 211 -15.25 5.16 -3.70
N HIS A 212 -14.64 5.87 -4.67
CA HIS A 212 -14.93 7.28 -4.95
C HIS A 212 -16.29 7.46 -5.66
N LYS A 213 -17.37 7.05 -5.02
CA LYS A 213 -18.74 7.45 -5.41
C LYS A 213 -19.28 8.39 -4.35
N LYS A 214 -20.17 9.30 -4.77
CA LYS A 214 -20.71 10.47 -4.05
C LYS A 214 -21.24 10.27 -2.61
N ASP A 215 -21.22 9.05 -2.06
CA ASP A 215 -21.54 8.72 -0.67
C ASP A 215 -20.35 7.94 -0.05
N ASP A 216 -19.44 8.67 0.59
CA ASP A 216 -18.04 8.32 0.95
C ASP A 216 -17.84 7.23 2.05
N ASN A 217 -18.76 6.29 2.22
CA ASN A 217 -18.65 5.30 3.31
C ASN A 217 -18.51 3.85 2.82
N PHE A 218 -18.02 3.60 1.60
CA PHE A 218 -17.86 2.22 1.12
C PHE A 218 -16.40 1.85 0.89
N VAL A 219 -16.04 0.65 1.37
CA VAL A 219 -14.79 -0.01 1.02
C VAL A 219 -15.09 -1.27 0.24
N LYS A 220 -14.35 -1.43 -0.86
CA LYS A 220 -14.29 -2.67 -1.63
C LYS A 220 -12.99 -3.39 -1.30
N THR A 221 -13.07 -4.63 -0.84
CA THR A 221 -11.88 -5.41 -0.54
C THR A 221 -11.15 -5.76 -1.84
N ILE A 222 -9.85 -5.49 -1.88
CA ILE A 222 -8.93 -6.03 -2.88
C ILE A 222 -8.60 -7.48 -2.53
N VAL A 223 -8.35 -7.73 -1.24
CA VAL A 223 -8.06 -9.04 -0.66
C VAL A 223 -8.71 -9.17 0.70
N PHE A 224 -9.29 -10.35 0.96
CA PHE A 224 -9.68 -10.77 2.30
C PHE A 224 -9.10 -12.16 2.61
N SER A 225 -8.07 -12.20 3.45
CA SER A 225 -7.44 -13.41 3.96
C SER A 225 -8.04 -13.80 5.32
N SER A 226 -8.40 -15.07 5.48
CA SER A 226 -8.88 -15.67 6.73
C SER A 226 -8.20 -17.02 6.92
N ASN A 227 -7.46 -17.19 8.02
CA ASN A 227 -6.64 -18.37 8.29
C ASN A 227 -5.76 -18.76 7.09
N GLN A 228 -5.06 -17.77 6.54
CA GLN A 228 -4.18 -17.90 5.35
C GLN A 228 -4.90 -18.27 4.04
N LYS A 229 -6.24 -18.40 4.03
CA LYS A 229 -7.05 -18.66 2.83
C LYS A 229 -7.69 -17.37 2.31
N ILE A 230 -7.64 -17.18 0.99
CA ILE A 230 -8.25 -16.02 0.34
C ILE A 230 -9.75 -16.28 0.14
N ASN A 231 -10.56 -15.34 0.61
CA ASN A 231 -12.02 -15.36 0.49
C ASN A 231 -12.47 -14.51 -0.70
N LYS A 232 -13.76 -14.62 -1.03
CA LYS A 232 -14.37 -13.73 -2.03
C LYS A 232 -14.33 -12.29 -1.53
N ASN A 233 -14.00 -11.38 -2.45
CA ASN A 233 -14.03 -9.96 -2.17
C ASN A 233 -15.46 -9.49 -1.92
N ILE A 234 -15.60 -8.57 -0.96
CA ILE A 234 -16.84 -7.97 -0.52
C ILE A 234 -16.75 -6.44 -0.65
N THR A 235 -17.91 -5.80 -0.79
CA THR A 235 -18.06 -4.36 -0.64
C THR A 235 -18.96 -4.14 0.56
N TYR A 236 -18.55 -3.28 1.49
CA TYR A 236 -19.30 -3.02 2.71
C TYR A 236 -19.26 -1.54 3.09
N ASN A 237 -20.28 -1.13 3.85
CA ASN A 237 -20.39 0.22 4.38
C ASN A 237 -19.57 0.33 5.67
N LEU A 238 -18.84 1.42 5.85
CA LEU A 238 -18.02 1.71 7.01
C LEU A 238 -18.85 2.18 8.21
N LEU A 239 -20.08 2.63 7.99
CA LEU A 239 -20.93 3.16 9.05
C LEU A 239 -21.09 2.17 10.20
N ASN A 240 -20.82 2.63 11.42
CA ASN A 240 -20.85 1.82 12.66
C ASN A 240 -19.82 0.67 12.71
N THR A 241 -18.79 0.71 11.85
CA THR A 241 -17.65 -0.20 11.92
C THR A 241 -16.46 0.51 12.56
N PRO A 242 -15.46 -0.23 13.08
CA PRO A 242 -14.21 0.38 13.52
C PRO A 242 -13.50 1.15 12.40
N CYS A 243 -13.75 0.79 11.14
CA CYS A 243 -13.19 1.49 9.98
C CYS A 243 -13.79 2.88 9.75
N ASP A 244 -14.95 3.21 10.32
CA ASP A 244 -15.57 4.55 10.25
C ASP A 244 -14.66 5.58 10.92
N LEU A 245 -14.13 5.21 12.09
CA LEU A 245 -13.26 6.05 12.89
C LEU A 245 -11.89 6.25 12.27
N LEU A 246 -11.47 5.33 11.39
CA LEU A 246 -10.17 5.39 10.72
C LEU A 246 -10.03 6.62 9.82
N LEU A 247 -11.12 7.15 9.26
CA LEU A 247 -11.04 8.35 8.42
C LEU A 247 -10.59 9.59 9.21
N ALA A 248 -10.94 9.65 10.50
CA ALA A 248 -10.52 10.71 11.42
C ALA A 248 -9.14 10.41 12.05
N ASP A 249 -8.90 9.17 12.48
CA ASP A 249 -7.66 8.72 13.09
C ASP A 249 -6.97 7.68 12.19
N ASP A 250 -5.72 7.92 11.77
CA ASP A 250 -4.99 7.03 10.85
C ASP A 250 -4.85 5.57 11.35
N ILE A 251 -5.14 5.32 12.62
CA ILE A 251 -5.00 4.03 13.28
C ILE A 251 -6.19 3.78 14.21
N SER A 252 -6.69 2.55 14.21
CA SER A 252 -7.64 2.04 15.21
C SER A 252 -7.13 0.74 15.78
N PHE A 253 -6.94 0.68 17.09
CA PHE A 253 -6.45 -0.52 17.78
C PHE A 253 -7.32 -0.85 18.98
N TYR A 254 -7.85 -2.06 18.97
CA TYR A 254 -8.69 -2.59 20.03
C TYR A 254 -8.16 -3.98 20.44
N PRO A 255 -7.55 -4.09 21.62
CA PRO A 255 -6.89 -5.33 22.04
C PRO A 255 -7.88 -6.45 22.38
N ASN A 256 -9.13 -6.12 22.71
CA ASN A 256 -10.21 -7.05 23.06
C ASN A 256 -11.59 -6.35 23.00
N ASN A 257 -12.66 -7.11 23.21
CA ASN A 257 -14.06 -6.69 23.32
C ASN A 257 -14.62 -5.84 22.16
N ILE A 258 -14.06 -5.96 20.94
CA ILE A 258 -14.48 -5.08 19.83
C ILE A 258 -15.98 -5.20 19.49
N GLN A 259 -16.57 -6.39 19.61
CA GLN A 259 -18.00 -6.61 19.34
C GLN A 259 -18.93 -5.83 20.28
N GLN A 260 -18.49 -5.53 21.51
CA GLN A 260 -19.27 -4.74 22.46
C GLN A 260 -19.22 -3.25 22.12
N LEU A 261 -18.07 -2.79 21.61
CA LEU A 261 -17.86 -1.40 21.17
C LEU A 261 -18.57 -1.11 19.84
N PHE A 262 -18.65 -2.10 18.95
CA PHE A 262 -19.29 -1.98 17.63
C PHE A 262 -20.38 -3.06 17.44
N PRO A 263 -21.49 -2.99 18.19
CA PRO A 263 -22.51 -4.03 18.20
C PRO A 263 -23.33 -4.09 16.89
N LEU A 264 -23.26 -3.08 16.04
CA LEU A 264 -23.97 -3.03 14.76
C LEU A 264 -23.14 -3.60 13.60
N ASP A 265 -21.87 -3.95 13.83
CA ASP A 265 -21.01 -4.57 12.82
C ASP A 265 -21.30 -6.08 12.72
N GLU A 266 -22.01 -6.47 11.66
CA GLU A 266 -22.36 -7.87 11.41
C GLU A 266 -21.14 -8.76 11.11
N TYR A 267 -20.07 -8.20 10.54
CA TYR A 267 -18.87 -8.97 10.18
C TYR A 267 -18.05 -9.33 11.42
N LEU A 268 -17.92 -8.41 12.38
CA LEU A 268 -17.27 -8.71 13.66
C LEU A 268 -17.98 -9.86 14.39
N LYS A 269 -19.32 -9.85 14.41
CA LYS A 269 -20.13 -10.92 15.01
C LYS A 269 -20.00 -12.24 14.25
N LYS A 270 -20.16 -12.21 12.92
CA LYS A 270 -20.12 -13.42 12.09
C LYS A 270 -18.79 -14.15 12.15
N LEU A 271 -17.69 -13.42 12.29
CA LEU A 271 -16.34 -13.97 12.40
C LEU A 271 -15.90 -14.19 13.86
N ASN A 272 -16.74 -13.86 14.84
CA ASN A 272 -16.45 -13.94 16.27
C ASN A 272 -15.16 -13.19 16.64
N ILE A 273 -15.02 -11.95 16.16
CA ILE A 273 -13.81 -11.15 16.36
C ILE A 273 -13.77 -10.60 17.78
N GLU A 274 -12.65 -10.78 18.47
CA GLU A 274 -12.41 -10.23 19.80
C GLU A 274 -11.52 -8.99 19.74
N SER A 275 -10.59 -8.95 18.78
CA SER A 275 -9.62 -7.87 18.65
C SER A 275 -9.44 -7.39 17.21
N TYR A 276 -9.04 -6.13 17.08
CA TYR A 276 -9.03 -5.41 15.82
C TYR A 276 -7.84 -4.45 15.72
N PHE A 277 -7.23 -4.38 14.55
CA PHE A 277 -6.20 -3.41 14.23
C PHE A 277 -6.36 -2.92 12.79
N GLY A 278 -6.80 -1.68 12.62
CA GLY A 278 -6.99 -1.02 11.34
C GLY A 278 -6.04 0.15 11.12
N LEU A 279 -5.73 0.41 9.85
CA LEU A 279 -4.90 1.50 9.37
C LEU A 279 -5.53 2.10 8.12
N VAL A 280 -5.49 3.43 7.98
CA VAL A 280 -5.75 4.08 6.69
C VAL A 280 -4.48 4.10 5.85
N LEU A 281 -4.65 3.79 4.57
CA LEU A 281 -3.60 3.85 3.56
C LEU A 281 -3.75 5.18 2.81
N ARG A 282 -2.92 6.16 3.17
CA ARG A 282 -2.89 7.48 2.53
C ARG A 282 -1.73 7.61 1.56
N ASN A 283 -1.95 8.35 0.47
CA ASN A 283 -0.87 8.75 -0.42
C ASN A 283 -0.03 9.90 0.20
N ARG A 284 0.94 10.42 -0.55
CA ARG A 284 1.80 11.54 -0.12
C ARG A 284 1.04 12.85 0.11
N ASP A 285 -0.12 13.02 -0.51
CA ASP A 285 -0.98 14.20 -0.39
C ASP A 285 -2.00 14.05 0.76
N PHE A 286 -1.86 13.01 1.60
CA PHE A 286 -2.78 12.64 2.67
C PHE A 286 -4.18 12.21 2.20
N THR A 287 -4.37 11.97 0.90
CA THR A 287 -5.61 11.43 0.34
C THR A 287 -5.79 9.98 0.78
N PRO A 288 -6.92 9.61 1.39
CA PRO A 288 -7.20 8.23 1.78
C PRO A 288 -7.47 7.38 0.53
N LEU A 289 -6.63 6.37 0.28
CA LEU A 289 -6.77 5.45 -0.85
C LEU A 289 -7.47 4.15 -0.46
N GLY A 290 -7.30 3.72 0.79
CA GLY A 290 -7.85 2.46 1.26
C GLY A 290 -7.56 2.20 2.73
N ILE A 291 -7.77 0.95 3.14
CA ILE A 291 -7.56 0.48 4.50
C ILE A 291 -6.80 -0.85 4.53
N LEU A 292 -6.02 -1.04 5.58
CA LEU A 292 -5.40 -2.31 5.96
C LEU A 292 -5.92 -2.69 7.34
N VAL A 293 -6.57 -3.85 7.44
CA VAL A 293 -7.26 -4.28 8.66
C VAL A 293 -6.85 -5.70 9.03
N PHE A 294 -6.52 -5.89 10.30
CA PHE A 294 -6.26 -7.18 10.91
C PHE A 294 -7.29 -7.48 12.00
N MET A 295 -7.74 -8.72 12.08
CA MET A 295 -8.71 -9.14 13.10
C MET A 295 -8.34 -10.51 13.68
N HIS A 296 -8.71 -10.74 14.93
CA HIS A 296 -8.54 -12.04 15.60
C HIS A 296 -9.71 -12.33 16.55
N ASP A 297 -10.06 -13.59 16.73
CA ASP A 297 -11.05 -14.09 17.70
C ASP A 297 -10.49 -14.27 19.13
N ALA A 298 -9.35 -13.64 19.42
CA ALA A 298 -8.70 -13.67 20.72
C ALA A 298 -8.09 -12.29 21.01
N PRO A 299 -7.82 -11.96 22.28
CA PRO A 299 -7.14 -10.72 22.64
C PRO A 299 -5.76 -10.62 22.01
N ILE A 300 -5.36 -9.40 21.65
CA ILE A 300 -4.02 -9.10 21.10
C ILE A 300 -3.31 -8.07 21.96
N ASN A 301 -1.99 -8.28 22.11
CA ASN A 301 -1.09 -7.38 22.82
C ASN A 301 -0.01 -6.85 21.85
N ASN A 302 0.92 -6.05 22.37
CA ASN A 302 2.13 -5.59 21.66
C ASN A 302 1.84 -4.78 20.37
N PHE A 303 0.85 -3.89 20.42
CA PHE A 303 0.50 -2.99 19.32
C PHE A 303 1.72 -2.30 18.68
N LYS A 304 2.59 -1.71 19.51
CA LYS A 304 3.78 -0.97 19.05
C LYS A 304 4.67 -1.83 18.15
N GLU A 305 4.96 -3.06 18.55
CA GLU A 305 5.78 -3.98 17.77
C GLU A 305 5.11 -4.35 16.44
N LYS A 306 3.80 -4.67 16.48
CA LYS A 306 3.05 -5.02 15.27
C LYS A 306 3.01 -3.86 14.27
N LYS A 307 2.82 -2.64 14.76
CA LYS A 307 2.84 -1.41 13.95
C LYS A 307 4.19 -1.20 13.27
N GLU A 308 5.29 -1.38 14.01
CA GLU A 308 6.64 -1.26 13.44
C GLU A 308 6.91 -2.24 12.31
N ILE A 309 6.41 -3.48 12.41
CA ILE A 309 6.51 -4.46 11.32
C ILE A 309 5.73 -3.97 10.10
N ILE A 310 4.47 -3.54 10.28
CA ILE A 310 3.62 -3.06 9.18
C ILE A 310 4.25 -1.84 8.49
N ASP A 311 4.87 -0.93 9.25
CA ASP A 311 5.49 0.29 8.71
C ASP A 311 6.59 0.03 7.70
N VAL A 312 7.29 -1.10 7.80
CA VAL A 312 8.27 -1.52 6.78
C VAL A 312 7.59 -1.77 5.42
N PHE A 313 6.34 -2.22 5.41
CA PHE A 313 5.60 -2.61 4.21
C PHE A 313 4.68 -1.51 3.66
N LEU A 314 4.24 -0.57 4.50
CA LEU A 314 3.28 0.48 4.12
C LEU A 314 3.68 1.25 2.85
N PRO A 315 4.93 1.72 2.65
CA PRO A 315 5.26 2.50 1.47
C PRO A 315 5.00 1.76 0.16
N ARG A 316 5.37 0.47 0.10
CA ARG A 316 5.15 -0.36 -1.10
C ARG A 316 3.66 -0.68 -1.29
N LEU A 317 2.93 -0.94 -0.20
CA LEU A 317 1.50 -1.23 -0.24
C LEU A 317 0.70 -0.03 -0.74
N VAL A 318 0.95 1.15 -0.19
CA VAL A 318 0.34 2.42 -0.62
C VAL A 318 0.62 2.67 -2.09
N SER A 319 1.88 2.51 -2.52
CA SER A 319 2.26 2.69 -3.92
C SER A 319 1.48 1.76 -4.88
N GLU A 320 1.26 0.50 -4.49
CA GLU A 320 0.50 -0.43 -5.31
C GLU A 320 -1.00 -0.10 -5.37
N ILE A 321 -1.59 0.35 -4.26
CA ILE A 321 -2.99 0.80 -4.23
C ILE A 321 -3.15 2.06 -5.08
N GLU A 322 -2.23 3.01 -4.98
CA GLU A 322 -2.26 4.23 -5.78
C GLU A 322 -2.19 3.92 -7.28
N ARG A 323 -1.28 3.01 -7.67
CA ARG A 323 -1.18 2.52 -9.05
C ARG A 323 -2.51 1.93 -9.53
N ARG A 324 -3.13 1.08 -8.70
CA ARG A 324 -4.44 0.47 -8.99
C ARG A 324 -5.53 1.53 -9.12
N SER A 325 -5.58 2.51 -8.22
CA SER A 325 -6.59 3.57 -8.23
C SER A 325 -6.54 4.40 -9.52
N LYS A 326 -5.34 4.74 -9.99
CA LYS A 326 -5.13 5.44 -11.28
C LYS A 326 -5.58 4.59 -12.46
N GLU A 327 -5.33 3.29 -12.42
CA GLU A 327 -5.77 2.35 -13.45
C GLU A 327 -7.31 2.24 -13.50
N ASP A 328 -7.95 2.12 -12.33
CA ASP A 328 -9.42 2.08 -12.21
C ASP A 328 -10.07 3.39 -12.68
N GLU A 329 -9.48 4.54 -12.36
CA GLU A 329 -9.93 5.86 -12.83
C GLU A 329 -9.84 5.99 -14.35
N LEU A 330 -8.71 5.59 -14.95
CA LEU A 330 -8.52 5.60 -16.40
C LEU A 330 -9.52 4.69 -17.12
N ILE A 331 -9.79 3.51 -16.56
CA ILE A 331 -10.80 2.58 -17.10
C ILE A 331 -12.21 3.20 -17.01
N ALA A 332 -12.54 3.84 -15.89
CA ALA A 332 -13.82 4.51 -15.69
C ALA A 332 -14.00 5.69 -16.65
N GLU A 333 -12.96 6.52 -16.85
CA GLU A 333 -12.96 7.63 -17.79
C GLU A 333 -13.14 7.14 -19.23
N LYS A 334 -12.37 6.12 -19.65
CA LYS A 334 -12.51 5.53 -20.99
C LYS A 334 -13.91 4.95 -21.22
N LYS A 335 -14.52 4.33 -20.19
CA LYS A 335 -15.89 3.83 -20.26
C LYS A 335 -16.91 4.97 -20.37
N LYS A 336 -16.72 6.06 -19.63
CA LYS A 336 -17.55 7.27 -19.70
C LYS A 336 -17.48 7.89 -21.09
N TYR A 337 -16.28 8.06 -21.66
CA TYR A 337 -16.08 8.54 -23.02
C TYR A 337 -16.83 7.67 -24.04
N LYS A 338 -16.61 6.34 -24.02
CA LYS A 338 -17.29 5.40 -24.92
C LYS A 338 -18.81 5.46 -24.81
N ASN A 339 -19.34 5.57 -23.59
CA ASN A 339 -20.78 5.68 -23.38
C ASN A 339 -21.32 6.97 -23.98
N LEU A 340 -20.70 8.12 -23.68
CA LEU A 340 -21.11 9.42 -24.25
C LEU A 340 -21.07 9.40 -25.78
N PHE A 341 -19.96 8.93 -26.35
CA PHE A 341 -19.75 8.80 -27.79
C PHE A 341 -20.80 7.90 -28.47
N ASN A 342 -21.16 6.76 -27.85
CA ASN A 342 -22.14 5.83 -28.40
C ASN A 342 -23.59 6.33 -28.27
N THR A 343 -23.89 7.20 -27.32
CA THR A 343 -25.25 7.76 -27.10
C THR A 343 -25.49 9.08 -27.81
N PHE A 344 -24.48 9.64 -28.46
CA PHE A 344 -24.57 10.93 -29.13
C PHE A 344 -25.50 10.84 -30.36
N GLN A 345 -26.54 11.67 -30.41
CA GLN A 345 -27.55 11.64 -31.50
C GLN A 345 -27.02 12.25 -32.79
N ASP A 346 -26.34 13.39 -32.69
CA ASP A 346 -25.66 14.00 -33.83
C ASP A 346 -24.47 13.11 -34.23
N VAL A 347 -23.98 13.24 -35.47
CA VAL A 347 -22.76 12.54 -35.89
C VAL A 347 -21.58 13.33 -35.39
N PHE A 348 -20.78 12.74 -34.52
CA PHE A 348 -19.45 13.23 -34.22
C PHE A 348 -18.45 12.52 -35.13
N LEU A 349 -17.53 13.27 -35.74
CA LEU A 349 -16.40 12.70 -36.46
C LEU A 349 -15.11 13.46 -36.17
N ARG A 350 -14.01 12.73 -36.19
CA ARG A 350 -12.65 13.25 -36.10
C ARG A 350 -11.86 12.71 -37.28
N THR A 351 -11.14 13.61 -37.95
CA THR A 351 -10.36 13.27 -39.14
C THR A 351 -8.97 13.86 -39.06
N SER A 352 -7.95 13.12 -39.48
CA SER A 352 -6.64 13.68 -39.81
C SER A 352 -6.66 14.28 -41.21
N ILE A 353 -5.73 15.20 -41.45
CA ILE A 353 -5.50 15.78 -42.77
C ILE A 353 -4.23 15.12 -43.34
N ASN A 354 -4.36 14.51 -44.52
CA ASN A 354 -3.21 13.95 -45.23
C ASN A 354 -2.47 15.01 -46.06
N GLU A 355 -1.34 14.63 -46.66
CA GLU A 355 -0.51 15.50 -47.51
C GLU A 355 -1.27 16.10 -48.71
N ASN A 356 -2.39 15.49 -49.13
CA ASN A 356 -3.25 15.96 -50.22
C ASN A 356 -4.40 16.86 -49.73
N TYR A 357 -4.38 17.31 -48.47
CA TYR A 357 -5.45 18.07 -47.82
C TYR A 357 -6.82 17.35 -47.82
N GLU A 358 -6.80 16.02 -47.84
CA GLU A 358 -8.01 15.22 -47.64
C GLU A 358 -8.21 14.90 -46.17
N SER A 359 -9.46 15.02 -45.72
CA SER A 359 -9.84 14.69 -44.35
C SER A 359 -10.17 13.20 -44.25
N ILE A 360 -9.26 12.43 -43.66
CA ILE A 360 -9.36 10.98 -43.47
C ILE A 360 -10.01 10.67 -42.13
N ILE A 361 -11.11 9.91 -42.13
CA ILE A 361 -11.89 9.62 -40.92
C ILE A 361 -11.11 8.68 -40.01
N GLU A 362 -10.79 9.15 -38.80
CA GLU A 362 -10.14 8.34 -37.77
C GLU A 362 -11.14 7.79 -36.75
N GLU A 363 -12.16 8.59 -36.44
CA GLU A 363 -13.19 8.24 -35.48
C GLU A 363 -14.53 8.81 -35.92
N ILE A 364 -15.60 8.03 -35.80
CA ILE A 364 -16.95 8.47 -36.15
C ILE A 364 -17.99 7.77 -35.27
N SER A 365 -18.94 8.54 -34.74
CA SER A 365 -19.95 8.03 -33.81
C SER A 365 -20.90 7.03 -34.49
N PRO A 366 -21.47 6.05 -33.76
CA PRO A 366 -22.39 5.06 -34.32
C PRO A 366 -23.65 5.65 -34.97
N SER A 367 -24.06 6.87 -34.56
CA SER A 367 -25.17 7.63 -35.16
C SER A 367 -25.00 7.87 -36.66
N ILE A 368 -23.80 7.72 -37.21
CA ILE A 368 -23.56 7.76 -38.66
C ILE A 368 -24.37 6.74 -39.45
N TYR A 369 -24.76 5.62 -38.83
CA TYR A 369 -25.58 4.61 -39.49
C TYR A 369 -26.99 5.14 -39.77
N ASP A 370 -27.64 5.74 -38.79
CA ASP A 370 -28.97 6.33 -38.96
C ASP A 370 -28.90 7.58 -39.85
N PHE A 371 -27.83 8.36 -39.71
CA PHE A 371 -27.57 9.54 -40.52
C PHE A 371 -27.36 9.19 -42.00
N SER A 372 -26.39 8.34 -42.34
CA SER A 372 -25.92 8.13 -43.72
C SER A 372 -26.20 6.74 -44.32
N GLY A 373 -26.50 5.74 -43.50
CA GLY A 373 -26.62 4.33 -43.88
C GLY A 373 -25.29 3.56 -43.92
N TYR A 374 -24.16 4.21 -43.64
CA TYR A 374 -22.85 3.56 -43.52
C TYR A 374 -22.57 3.13 -42.08
N LYS A 375 -21.91 1.99 -41.90
CA LYS A 375 -21.39 1.59 -40.60
C LYS A 375 -20.03 2.27 -40.34
N PRO A 376 -19.68 2.60 -39.08
CA PRO A 376 -18.38 3.21 -38.75
C PRO A 376 -17.18 2.47 -39.37
N LYS A 377 -17.16 1.13 -39.31
CA LYS A 377 -16.08 0.30 -39.87
C LYS A 377 -15.89 0.43 -41.38
N GLU A 378 -16.92 0.87 -42.12
CA GLU A 378 -16.82 1.11 -43.57
C GLU A 378 -16.17 2.47 -43.89
N LEU A 379 -16.14 3.37 -42.90
CA LEU A 379 -15.76 4.77 -43.04
C LEU A 379 -14.38 5.08 -42.43
N ILE A 380 -13.97 4.36 -41.39
CA ILE A 380 -12.63 4.55 -40.80
C ILE A 380 -11.56 4.33 -41.87
N GLY A 381 -10.64 5.28 -41.99
CA GLY A 381 -9.59 5.33 -43.01
C GLY A 381 -10.05 5.81 -44.39
N LYS A 382 -11.31 6.23 -44.55
CA LYS A 382 -11.83 6.81 -45.81
C LYS A 382 -11.85 8.32 -45.75
N SER A 383 -11.75 8.96 -46.91
CA SER A 383 -11.90 10.40 -47.06
C SER A 383 -13.36 10.81 -46.85
N THR A 384 -13.59 11.92 -46.15
CA THR A 384 -14.93 12.51 -45.97
C THR A 384 -15.57 12.98 -47.28
N SER A 385 -14.81 13.10 -48.36
CA SER A 385 -15.29 13.46 -49.71
C SER A 385 -16.48 12.60 -50.18
N ILE A 386 -16.59 11.36 -49.71
CA ILE A 386 -17.71 10.45 -50.01
C ILE A 386 -19.09 10.99 -49.58
N PHE A 387 -19.15 11.94 -48.64
CA PHE A 387 -20.39 12.52 -48.15
C PHE A 387 -20.80 13.79 -48.90
N TYR A 388 -19.90 14.42 -49.65
CA TYR A 388 -20.21 15.69 -50.31
C TYR A 388 -20.98 15.46 -51.60
N TYR A 389 -22.20 15.99 -51.68
CA TYR A 389 -22.97 16.02 -52.93
C TYR A 389 -22.44 17.09 -53.89
N ASP A 390 -22.07 18.24 -53.34
CA ASP A 390 -21.61 19.42 -54.06
C ASP A 390 -20.19 19.77 -53.59
N ILE A 391 -19.25 19.73 -54.52
CA ILE A 391 -17.83 19.95 -54.22
C ILE A 391 -17.53 21.42 -53.95
N GLU A 392 -18.32 22.36 -54.49
CA GLU A 392 -18.14 23.79 -54.23
C GLU A 392 -18.44 24.13 -52.76
N GLN A 393 -19.44 23.46 -52.16
CA GLN A 393 -19.74 23.60 -50.72
C GLN A 393 -18.60 23.10 -49.82
N ARG A 394 -17.86 22.08 -50.25
CA ARG A 394 -16.66 21.59 -49.56
C ARG A 394 -15.58 22.67 -49.55
N GLU A 395 -15.30 23.25 -50.71
CA GLU A 395 -14.27 24.28 -50.84
C GLU A 395 -14.60 25.55 -50.05
N ASP A 396 -15.86 25.99 -50.06
CA ASP A 396 -16.30 27.16 -49.26
C ASP A 396 -16.15 26.89 -47.76
N LEU A 397 -16.56 25.71 -47.29
CA LEU A 397 -16.39 25.31 -45.90
C LEU A 397 -14.90 25.31 -45.51
N PHE A 398 -14.04 24.71 -46.34
CA PHE A 398 -12.61 24.64 -46.06
C PHE A 398 -11.96 26.03 -46.03
N LYS A 399 -12.29 26.92 -46.98
CA LYS A 399 -11.82 28.32 -47.00
C LYS A 399 -12.24 29.06 -45.71
N LYS A 400 -13.48 28.88 -45.26
CA LYS A 400 -13.97 29.47 -44.00
C LYS A 400 -13.23 28.92 -42.79
N LEU A 401 -12.96 27.62 -42.76
CA LEU A 401 -12.19 26.97 -41.68
C LEU A 401 -10.74 27.45 -41.62
N MET A 402 -10.05 27.56 -42.76
CA MET A 402 -8.67 28.07 -42.79
C MET A 402 -8.58 29.51 -42.26
N LYS A 403 -9.60 30.34 -42.49
CA LYS A 403 -9.63 31.72 -42.01
C LYS A 403 -10.06 31.86 -40.55
N ALA A 404 -11.10 31.13 -40.13
CA ALA A 404 -11.75 31.32 -38.83
C ALA A 404 -11.39 30.25 -37.78
N LYS A 405 -10.67 29.20 -38.17
CA LYS A 405 -10.35 27.98 -37.39
C LYS A 405 -11.58 27.17 -36.93
N LYS A 406 -12.77 27.76 -36.92
CA LYS A 406 -14.04 27.14 -36.53
C LYS A 406 -15.19 27.73 -37.31
N VAL A 407 -16.18 26.89 -37.64
CA VAL A 407 -17.48 27.29 -38.18
C VAL A 407 -18.59 26.63 -37.36
N ILE A 408 -19.67 27.37 -37.12
CA ILE A 408 -20.82 26.94 -36.31
C ILE A 408 -22.08 27.04 -37.18
N ASP A 409 -22.97 26.05 -37.04
CA ASP A 409 -24.24 25.91 -37.75
C ASP A 409 -24.12 26.11 -39.26
N TYR A 410 -23.03 25.59 -39.85
CA TYR A 410 -22.80 25.72 -41.29
C TYR A 410 -23.78 24.83 -42.06
N PRO A 411 -24.65 25.40 -42.91
CA PRO A 411 -25.58 24.60 -43.69
C PRO A 411 -24.83 23.88 -44.82
N ILE A 412 -24.92 22.56 -44.84
CA ILE A 412 -24.33 21.73 -45.89
C ILE A 412 -25.27 20.62 -46.33
N THR A 413 -25.25 20.29 -47.62
CA THR A 413 -26.00 19.15 -48.16
C THR A 413 -25.07 17.97 -48.42
N LEU A 414 -25.34 16.86 -47.75
CA LEU A 414 -24.56 15.63 -47.83
C LEU A 414 -25.35 14.52 -48.53
N ILE A 415 -24.68 13.46 -48.98
CA ILE A 415 -25.28 12.31 -49.65
C ILE A 415 -25.16 11.02 -48.81
N LYS A 416 -26.27 10.26 -48.74
CA LYS A 416 -26.34 8.94 -48.10
C LYS A 416 -25.75 7.85 -49.00
N LYS A 417 -25.48 6.68 -48.42
CA LYS A 417 -25.09 5.46 -49.17
C LYS A 417 -26.05 5.07 -50.28
N ASN A 418 -27.34 5.37 -50.11
CA ASN A 418 -28.40 5.07 -51.07
C ASN A 418 -28.67 6.21 -52.08
N GLY A 419 -27.84 7.25 -52.09
CA GLY A 419 -27.98 8.41 -53.00
C GLY A 419 -28.96 9.50 -52.55
N LYS A 420 -29.69 9.32 -51.43
CA LYS A 420 -30.57 10.37 -50.91
C LYS A 420 -29.77 11.52 -50.28
N LEU A 421 -30.26 12.74 -50.44
CA LEU A 421 -29.67 13.94 -49.84
C LEU A 421 -30.07 14.11 -48.37
N ILE A 422 -29.15 14.67 -47.58
CA ILE A 422 -29.33 15.06 -46.17
C ILE A 422 -29.01 16.54 -46.04
N HIS A 423 -29.93 17.31 -45.47
CA HIS A 423 -29.64 18.67 -45.07
C HIS A 423 -29.07 18.68 -43.66
N THR A 424 -27.87 19.22 -43.53
CA THR A 424 -27.06 19.11 -42.31
C THR A 424 -26.66 20.49 -41.82
N LEU A 425 -26.66 20.69 -40.51
CA LEU A 425 -25.92 21.79 -39.87
C LEU A 425 -24.63 21.22 -39.29
N ALA A 426 -23.50 21.75 -39.75
CA ALA A 426 -22.18 21.30 -39.37
C ALA A 426 -21.50 22.31 -38.44
N ASN A 427 -21.10 21.84 -37.26
CA ASN A 427 -20.16 22.52 -36.39
C ASN A 427 -18.80 21.90 -36.61
N VAL A 428 -17.85 22.67 -37.15
CA VAL A 428 -16.55 22.16 -37.58
C VAL A 428 -15.44 23.01 -36.98
N GLN A 429 -14.42 22.35 -36.42
CA GLN A 429 -13.22 22.99 -35.90
C GLN A 429 -11.98 22.36 -36.53
N LEU A 430 -11.03 23.21 -36.91
CA LEU A 430 -9.76 22.86 -37.53
C LEU A 430 -8.62 23.16 -36.54
N PHE A 431 -7.73 22.19 -36.36
CA PHE A 431 -6.57 22.27 -35.47
C PHE A 431 -5.27 22.30 -36.28
N PHE A 432 -4.28 23.01 -35.73
CA PHE A 432 -2.98 23.30 -36.35
C PHE A 432 -1.85 22.86 -35.43
N ASP A 433 -0.73 22.44 -36.02
CA ASP A 433 0.50 22.10 -35.29
C ASP A 433 1.31 23.35 -34.92
N GLU A 434 2.52 23.15 -34.36
CA GLU A 434 3.42 24.25 -33.96
C GLU A 434 3.91 25.09 -35.15
N ASP A 435 3.87 24.55 -36.37
CA ASP A 435 4.31 25.20 -37.61
C ASP A 435 3.14 25.81 -38.42
N ASP A 436 1.96 25.98 -37.79
CA ASP A 436 0.72 26.48 -38.40
C ASP A 436 0.18 25.61 -39.56
N ASN A 437 0.54 24.33 -39.61
CA ASN A 437 -0.03 23.39 -40.59
C ASN A 437 -1.29 22.72 -40.05
N PRO A 438 -2.38 22.63 -40.84
CA PRO A 438 -3.62 21.99 -40.42
C PRO A 438 -3.45 20.47 -40.34
N TYR A 439 -3.70 19.86 -39.18
CA TYR A 439 -3.50 18.41 -38.99
C TYR A 439 -4.78 17.63 -38.60
N GLU A 440 -5.77 18.26 -37.97
CA GLU A 440 -6.98 17.58 -37.48
C GLU A 440 -8.24 18.43 -37.67
N ILE A 441 -9.34 17.77 -38.06
CA ILE A 441 -10.69 18.35 -38.06
C ILE A 441 -11.60 17.55 -37.13
N VAL A 442 -12.31 18.27 -36.27
CA VAL A 442 -13.41 17.73 -35.46
C VAL A 442 -14.71 18.33 -35.96
N ALA A 443 -15.69 17.50 -36.30
CA ALA A 443 -16.99 17.95 -36.75
C ALA A 443 -18.14 17.25 -36.03
N VAL A 444 -19.19 18.03 -35.74
CA VAL A 444 -20.50 17.54 -35.32
C VAL A 444 -21.51 17.88 -36.41
N LEU A 445 -22.18 16.86 -36.94
CA LEU A 445 -23.17 16.99 -38.00
C LEU A 445 -24.56 16.68 -37.45
N ARG A 446 -25.46 17.66 -37.55
CA ARG A 446 -26.86 17.50 -37.17
C ARG A 446 -27.74 17.39 -38.40
N ASP A 447 -28.51 16.31 -38.50
CA ASP A 447 -29.54 16.17 -39.54
C ASP A 447 -30.71 17.12 -39.22
N VAL A 448 -30.98 18.05 -40.14
CA VAL A 448 -32.11 18.98 -40.06
C VAL A 448 -33.12 18.76 -41.19
N THR A 449 -33.03 17.64 -41.91
CA THR A 449 -33.84 17.34 -43.10
C THR A 449 -35.33 17.38 -42.81
N GLU A 450 -35.79 16.69 -41.75
CA GLU A 450 -37.22 16.68 -41.40
C GLU A 450 -37.69 18.05 -40.89
N LYS A 451 -36.90 18.71 -40.04
CA LYS A 451 -37.20 20.07 -39.56
C LYS A 451 -37.37 21.06 -40.72
N ARG A 452 -36.48 20.99 -41.71
CA ARG A 452 -36.53 21.87 -42.90
C ARG A 452 -37.74 21.58 -43.79
N LYS A 453 -38.14 20.31 -43.93
CA LYS A 453 -39.38 19.93 -44.65
C LYS A 453 -40.63 20.45 -43.94
N GLU A 454 -40.66 20.41 -42.61
CA GLU A 454 -41.77 20.93 -41.81
C GLU A 454 -41.90 22.45 -41.92
N GLU A 455 -40.78 23.17 -41.83
CA GLU A 455 -40.72 24.62 -42.04
C GLU A 455 -41.23 24.99 -43.44
N LEU A 456 -40.74 24.31 -44.48
CA LEU A 456 -41.17 24.54 -45.85
C LEU A 456 -42.67 24.21 -46.07
N ARG A 457 -43.18 23.15 -45.45
CA ARG A 457 -44.62 22.80 -45.49
C ARG A 457 -45.47 23.89 -44.84
N LYS A 458 -45.03 24.45 -43.71
CA LYS A 458 -45.71 25.55 -43.02
C LYS A 458 -45.70 26.82 -43.88
N ASP A 459 -44.58 27.17 -44.49
CA ASP A 459 -44.46 28.34 -45.36
C ASP A 459 -45.32 28.25 -46.61
N ILE A 460 -45.34 27.07 -47.26
CA ILE A 460 -46.21 26.80 -48.40
C ILE A 460 -47.68 26.90 -47.99
N SER A 461 -48.07 26.28 -46.87
CA SER A 461 -49.44 26.32 -46.36
C SER A 461 -49.88 27.76 -46.02
N TYR A 462 -49.01 28.53 -45.37
CA TYR A 462 -49.23 29.94 -45.07
C TYR A 462 -49.38 30.79 -46.35
N THR A 463 -48.52 30.56 -47.35
CA THR A 463 -48.57 31.28 -48.63
C THR A 463 -49.85 30.96 -49.42
N ILE A 464 -50.29 29.69 -49.41
CA ILE A 464 -51.55 29.27 -50.03
C ILE A 464 -52.75 29.92 -49.32
N ALA A 465 -52.78 29.90 -47.99
CA ALA A 465 -53.85 30.54 -47.20
C ALA A 465 -53.94 32.05 -47.47
N LYS A 466 -52.80 32.74 -47.55
CA LYS A 466 -52.73 34.19 -47.83
C LYS A 466 -53.16 34.54 -49.26
N LYS A 467 -52.89 33.66 -50.24
CA LYS A 467 -53.40 33.82 -51.63
C LYS A 467 -54.90 33.53 -51.74
N ALA A 468 -55.44 32.60 -50.95
CA ALA A 468 -56.88 32.31 -50.92
C ALA A 468 -57.69 33.47 -50.33
N GLN A 469 -57.22 34.09 -49.23
CA GLN A 469 -57.85 35.29 -48.66
C GLN A 469 -57.86 36.48 -49.61
N ARG A 470 -56.82 36.68 -50.43
CA ARG A 470 -56.74 37.75 -51.44
C ARG A 470 -57.60 37.51 -52.70
N ARG A 471 -58.17 36.31 -52.88
CA ARG A 471 -59.11 36.01 -53.97
C ARG A 471 -60.57 36.08 -53.53
N LEU A 472 -60.82 36.14 -52.22
CA LEU A 472 -62.14 36.24 -51.60
C LEU A 472 -62.49 37.66 -51.13
N ALA A 473 -61.53 38.58 -51.18
CA ALA A 473 -61.71 40.03 -51.08
C ALA A 473 -61.54 40.64 -52.46
#